data_AF-A0A442TEG0-F1
#
_entry.id   AF-A0A442TEG0-F1
#
_cell.length_a   1.000
_cell.length_b   1.000
_cell.length_c   1.000
_cell.angle_alpha   90.00
_cell.angle_beta   90.00
_cell.angle_gamma   90.00
#
_symmetry.space_group_name_H-M   'P 1'
#
loop_
_entity.id
_entity.type
_entity.pdbx_description
1 polymer ?
#
loop_
_entity_poly.entity_id
_entity_poly.type
_entity_poly.pdbx_seq_one_letter_code
_entity_poly.pdbx_strand_id
1 'polypeptide(L)'
;MKTAKDRLLTGRELAAAQTKEMGLVTEVVEPDQLAEATCRKATLMARLPREMQQMHKMYLNRGYEMQGLRTATDYYLEQVAIMGAQPMPEYAEFSRMTAEEELRAALDHANSRYEELDGWTSR
;
A
#
# COMPACT_ATOMS: atom_id res chain seq x y z
N MET A 1 15.22 5.32 -0.16
CA MET A 1 13.97 6.04 -0.54
C MET A 1 13.69 6.14 -2.04
N LYS A 2 14.55 5.71 -2.98
CA LYS A 2 14.28 5.83 -4.43
C LYS A 2 12.97 5.15 -4.84
N THR A 3 12.78 3.89 -4.45
CA THR A 3 11.56 3.11 -4.73
C THR A 3 10.30 3.75 -4.15
N ALA A 4 10.35 4.21 -2.89
CA ALA A 4 9.19 4.86 -2.27
C ALA A 4 8.81 6.16 -2.98
N LYS A 5 9.79 6.98 -3.37
CA LYS A 5 9.56 8.22 -4.13
C LYS A 5 8.96 7.92 -5.50
N ASP A 6 9.53 6.96 -6.22
CA ASP A 6 9.02 6.53 -7.53
C ASP A 6 7.53 6.14 -7.43
N ARG A 7 7.13 5.38 -6.39
CA ARG A 7 5.73 4.98 -6.20
C ARG A 7 4.81 6.13 -5.79
N LEU A 8 5.16 6.89 -4.76
CA LEU A 8 4.30 7.94 -4.24
C LEU A 8 4.16 9.14 -5.19
N LEU A 9 5.15 9.39 -6.05
CA LEU A 9 5.14 10.52 -6.98
C LEU A 9 4.59 10.17 -8.38
N THR A 10 4.42 8.89 -8.71
CA THR A 10 3.88 8.46 -10.01
C THR A 10 2.54 7.73 -9.92
N GLY A 11 2.18 7.22 -8.74
CA GLY A 11 0.95 6.45 -8.52
C GLY A 11 0.88 5.11 -9.27
N ARG A 12 1.96 4.68 -9.93
CA ARG A 12 1.98 3.46 -10.76
C ARG A 12 1.65 2.19 -9.98
N GLU A 13 0.99 1.27 -10.66
CA GLU A 13 0.67 -0.05 -10.11
C GLU A 13 1.93 -0.89 -9.83
N LEU A 14 1.77 -1.83 -8.89
CA LEU A 14 2.83 -2.74 -8.46
C LEU A 14 2.52 -4.18 -8.84
N ALA A 15 3.36 -4.77 -9.69
CA ALA A 15 3.29 -6.20 -9.97
C ALA A 15 3.83 -7.02 -8.80
N ALA A 16 3.23 -8.18 -8.52
CA ALA A 16 3.57 -9.03 -7.38
C ALA A 16 5.07 -9.40 -7.32
N ALA A 17 5.69 -9.73 -8.46
CA ALA A 17 7.12 -10.05 -8.54
C ALA A 17 8.01 -8.87 -8.11
N GLN A 18 7.72 -7.66 -8.59
CA GLN A 18 8.45 -6.45 -8.20
C GLN A 18 8.29 -6.16 -6.72
N THR A 19 7.08 -6.31 -6.17
CA THR A 19 6.80 -6.12 -4.74
C THR A 19 7.63 -7.09 -3.87
N LYS A 20 7.91 -8.31 -4.36
CA LYS A 20 8.78 -9.28 -3.68
C LYS A 20 10.24 -8.83 -3.68
N GLU A 21 10.75 -8.36 -4.82
CA GLU A 21 12.12 -7.83 -4.93
C GLU A 21 12.35 -6.61 -4.03
N MET A 22 11.32 -5.78 -3.85
CA MET A 22 11.35 -4.61 -2.96
C MET A 22 11.27 -4.99 -1.47
N GLY A 23 10.99 -6.25 -1.13
CA GLY A 23 10.81 -6.72 0.24
C GLY A 23 9.48 -6.31 0.88
N LEU A 24 8.49 -5.87 0.09
CA LEU A 24 7.16 -5.51 0.58
C LEU A 24 6.27 -6.74 0.79
N VAL A 25 6.50 -7.82 0.04
CA VAL A 25 5.86 -9.14 0.25
C VAL A 25 6.92 -10.22 0.44
N THR A 26 6.57 -11.24 1.23
CA THR A 26 7.51 -12.33 1.55
C THR A 26 7.44 -13.50 0.56
N GLU A 27 6.32 -13.68 -0.13
CA GLU A 27 6.06 -14.80 -1.02
C GLU A 27 5.04 -14.39 -2.09
N VAL A 28 5.19 -14.91 -3.31
CA VAL A 28 4.25 -14.74 -4.42
C VAL A 28 3.87 -16.15 -4.86
N VAL A 29 2.58 -16.41 -4.96
CA VAL A 29 1.99 -17.71 -5.31
C VAL A 29 0.85 -17.48 -6.30
N GLU A 30 0.42 -18.53 -6.98
CA GLU A 30 -0.77 -18.48 -7.82
C GLU A 30 -2.03 -18.19 -6.96
N PRO A 31 -3.06 -17.52 -7.52
CA PRO A 31 -4.23 -17.11 -6.74
C PRO A 31 -4.94 -18.25 -6.00
N ASP A 32 -5.03 -19.42 -6.62
CA ASP A 32 -5.65 -20.63 -6.06
C ASP A 32 -4.83 -21.25 -4.90
N GLN A 33 -3.53 -20.94 -4.83
CA GLN A 33 -2.62 -21.42 -3.78
C GLN A 33 -2.52 -20.47 -2.57
N LEU A 34 -3.12 -19.27 -2.63
CA LEU A 34 -2.98 -18.25 -1.60
C LEU A 34 -3.41 -18.73 -0.21
N ALA A 35 -4.54 -19.43 -0.14
CA ALA A 35 -5.09 -19.95 1.11
C ALA A 35 -4.15 -20.99 1.74
N GLU A 36 -3.65 -21.92 0.93
CA GLU A 36 -2.71 -22.95 1.37
C GLU A 36 -1.40 -22.32 1.86
N ALA A 37 -0.79 -21.43 1.08
CA ALA A 37 0.46 -20.77 1.43
C ALA A 37 0.36 -19.95 2.73
N THR A 38 -0.76 -19.26 2.92
CA THR A 38 -1.07 -18.53 4.15
C THR A 38 -1.17 -19.48 5.34
N CYS A 39 -1.91 -20.58 5.20
CA CYS A 39 -2.07 -21.59 6.26
C CYS A 39 -0.73 -22.25 6.62
N ARG A 40 0.14 -22.53 5.64
CA ARG A 40 1.49 -23.06 5.89
C ARG A 40 2.30 -22.11 6.76
N LYS A 41 2.39 -20.81 6.43
CA LYS A 41 3.10 -19.81 7.26
C LYS A 41 2.50 -19.68 8.65
N ALA A 42 1.18 -19.59 8.75
CA ALA A 42 0.49 -19.50 10.04
C ALA A 42 0.77 -20.73 10.92
N THR A 43 0.75 -21.92 10.32
CA THR A 43 1.08 -23.17 11.02
C THR A 43 2.52 -23.17 11.51
N LEU A 44 3.49 -22.74 10.70
CA LEU A 44 4.89 -22.61 11.13
C LEU A 44 5.04 -21.67 12.33
N MET A 45 4.38 -20.51 12.29
CA MET A 45 4.37 -19.57 13.43
C MET A 45 3.72 -20.20 14.67
N ALA A 46 2.59 -20.91 14.51
CA ALA A 46 1.89 -21.55 15.62
C ALA A 46 2.70 -22.66 16.32
N ARG A 47 3.72 -23.22 15.66
CA ARG A 47 4.62 -24.23 16.26
C ARG A 47 5.72 -23.65 17.13
N LEU A 48 6.04 -22.36 16.99
CA LEU A 48 7.10 -21.72 17.78
C LEU A 48 6.61 -21.38 19.19
N PRO A 49 7.47 -21.43 20.22
CA PRO A 49 7.12 -20.98 21.57
C PRO A 49 6.63 -19.54 21.57
N ARG A 50 5.53 -19.27 22.26
CA ARG A 50 4.86 -17.96 22.25
C ARG A 50 5.77 -16.86 22.79
N GLU A 51 6.49 -17.13 23.87
CA GLU A 51 7.38 -16.19 24.54
C GLU A 51 8.54 -15.78 23.61
N MET A 52 9.07 -16.74 22.85
CA MET A 52 10.11 -16.49 21.85
C MET A 52 9.59 -15.59 20.71
N GLN A 53 8.40 -15.88 20.19
CA GLN A 53 7.78 -15.05 19.16
C GLN A 53 7.51 -13.63 19.64
N GLN A 54 7.04 -13.46 20.87
CA GLN A 54 6.81 -12.15 21.48
C GLN A 54 8.11 -11.36 21.59
N MET A 55 9.17 -11.98 22.14
CA MET A 55 10.49 -11.37 22.25
C MET A 55 11.02 -10.93 20.87
N HIS A 56 10.97 -11.80 19.85
CA HIS A 56 11.42 -11.45 18.51
C HIS A 56 10.62 -10.30 17.90
N LYS A 57 9.29 -10.30 18.04
CA LYS A 57 8.43 -9.22 17.53
C LYS A 57 8.73 -7.91 18.24
N MET A 58 8.94 -7.92 19.56
CA MET A 58 9.32 -6.73 20.33
C MET A 58 10.66 -6.16 19.84
N TYR A 59 11.67 -7.01 19.66
CA TYR A 59 12.98 -6.62 19.16
C TYR A 59 12.89 -5.99 17.75
N LEU A 60 12.22 -6.67 16.80
CA LEU A 60 12.08 -6.18 15.42
C LEU A 60 11.31 -4.85 15.37
N ASN A 61 10.20 -4.75 16.10
CA ASN A 61 9.43 -3.52 16.19
C ASN A 61 10.27 -2.38 16.78
N ARG A 62 11.11 -2.65 17.78
CA ARG A 62 12.01 -1.63 18.34
C ARG A 62 13.00 -1.12 17.28
N GLY A 63 13.47 -2.00 16.38
CA GLY A 63 14.30 -1.61 15.24
C GLY A 63 13.60 -0.63 14.29
N TYR A 64 12.31 -0.80 14.02
CA TYR A 64 11.54 0.17 13.22
C TYR A 64 11.32 1.49 13.94
N GLU A 65 11.04 1.44 15.25
CA GLU A 65 10.89 2.65 16.07
C GLU A 65 12.20 3.45 16.11
N MET A 66 13.35 2.77 16.23
CA MET A 66 14.68 3.40 16.17
C MET A 66 14.98 4.04 14.82
N GLN A 67 14.41 3.52 13.73
CA GLN A 67 14.49 4.14 12.39
C GLN A 67 13.54 5.33 12.23
N GLY A 68 12.73 5.65 13.24
CA GLY A 68 11.80 6.79 13.23
C GLY A 68 10.47 6.51 12.56
N LEU A 69 10.03 5.25 12.43
CA LEU A 69 8.78 4.89 11.74
C LEU A 69 7.56 5.65 12.30
N ARG A 70 7.43 5.74 13.63
CA ARG A 70 6.32 6.46 14.27
C ARG A 70 6.36 7.94 13.95
N THR A 71 7.49 8.60 14.17
CA THR A 71 7.67 10.03 13.87
C THR A 71 7.42 10.35 12.40
N ALA A 72 7.88 9.51 11.48
CA ALA A 72 7.62 9.67 10.04
C ALA A 72 6.12 9.54 9.71
N THR A 73 5.41 8.62 10.38
CA THR A 73 3.97 8.41 10.19
C THR A 73 3.16 9.57 10.77
N ASP A 74 3.52 10.04 11.96
CA ASP A 74 2.86 11.20 12.61
C ASP A 74 3.00 12.44 11.73
N TYR A 75 4.21 12.71 11.22
CA TYR A 75 4.44 13.81 10.28
C TYR A 75 3.61 13.65 9.00
N TYR A 76 3.55 12.45 8.42
CA TYR A 76 2.75 12.22 7.21
C TYR A 76 1.25 12.43 7.47
N LEU A 77 0.73 12.03 8.64
CA LEU A 77 -0.66 12.29 9.04
C LEU A 77 -0.95 13.79 9.12
N GLU A 78 -0.05 14.59 9.70
CA GLU A 78 -0.17 16.05 9.71
C GLU A 78 -0.22 16.63 8.28
N GLN A 79 0.65 16.14 7.38
CA GLN A 79 0.65 16.57 5.98
C GLN A 79 -0.66 16.22 5.27
N VAL A 80 -1.19 15.01 5.48
CA VAL A 80 -2.48 14.59 4.91
C VAL A 80 -3.63 15.44 5.45
N ALA A 81 -3.61 15.80 6.74
CA ALA A 81 -4.62 16.69 7.33
C ALA A 81 -4.57 18.10 6.72
N ILE A 82 -3.37 18.66 6.52
CA ILE A 82 -3.19 19.96 5.85
C ILE A 82 -3.67 19.88 4.40
N MET A 83 -3.27 18.84 3.66
CA MET A 83 -3.67 18.61 2.27
C MET A 83 -5.19 18.50 2.13
N GLY A 84 -5.85 17.75 3.02
CA GLY A 84 -7.31 17.57 3.00
C GLY A 84 -8.12 18.84 3.27
N ALA A 85 -7.51 19.86 3.88
CA ALA A 85 -8.15 21.17 4.07
C ALA A 85 -8.01 22.09 2.84
N GLN A 86 -7.14 21.75 1.88
CA GLN A 86 -6.94 22.56 0.68
C GLN A 86 -7.96 22.18 -0.40
N PRO A 87 -8.53 23.16 -1.13
CA PRO A 87 -9.36 22.87 -2.28
C PRO A 87 -8.48 22.30 -3.40
N MET A 88 -8.73 21.05 -3.77
CA MET A 88 -8.08 20.38 -4.89
C MET A 88 -9.12 20.13 -5.99
N PRO A 89 -8.98 20.76 -7.17
CA PRO A 89 -9.96 20.64 -8.26
C PRO A 89 -10.27 19.19 -8.65
N GLU A 90 -9.23 18.33 -8.68
CA GLU A 90 -9.33 16.92 -9.04
C GLU A 90 -10.21 16.14 -8.03
N TYR A 91 -10.08 16.42 -6.72
CA TYR A 91 -10.91 15.80 -5.70
C TYR A 91 -12.34 16.34 -5.71
N ALA A 92 -12.54 17.63 -5.98
CA ALA A 92 -13.87 18.22 -6.08
C ALA A 92 -14.64 17.65 -7.29
N GLU A 93 -13.96 17.51 -8.43
CA GLU A 93 -14.51 16.88 -9.63
C GLU A 93 -14.85 15.41 -9.38
N PHE A 94 -13.91 14.64 -8.82
CA PHE A 94 -14.13 13.23 -8.50
C PHE A 94 -15.30 13.03 -7.53
N SER A 95 -15.40 13.87 -6.49
CA SER A 95 -16.49 13.80 -5.51
C SER A 95 -17.84 14.14 -6.15
N ARG A 96 -17.89 15.14 -7.03
CA ARG A 96 -19.09 15.51 -7.78
C ARG A 96 -19.55 14.37 -8.70
N MET A 97 -18.64 13.80 -9.50
CA MET A 97 -18.97 12.69 -10.39
C MET A 97 -19.42 11.43 -9.64
N THR A 98 -18.80 11.15 -8.49
CA THR A 98 -19.23 10.04 -7.63
C THR A 98 -20.67 10.24 -7.11
N ALA A 99 -21.08 11.49 -6.86
CA ALA A 99 -22.42 11.82 -6.41
C ALA A 99 -23.46 11.89 -7.54
N GLU A 100 -23.06 12.29 -8.75
CA GLU A 100 -23.96 12.50 -9.90
C GLU A 100 -24.15 11.26 -10.78
N GLU A 101 -23.09 10.45 -10.98
CA GLU A 101 -23.08 9.34 -11.94
C GLU A 101 -22.97 7.99 -11.22
N GLU A 102 -21.78 7.64 -10.72
CA GLU A 102 -21.48 6.52 -9.81
C GLU A 102 -19.95 6.40 -9.64
N LEU A 103 -19.48 5.60 -8.68
CA LEU A 103 -18.04 5.42 -8.41
C LEU A 103 -17.26 4.90 -9.63
N ARG A 104 -17.84 3.98 -10.42
CA ARG A 104 -17.13 3.41 -11.57
C ARG A 104 -16.88 4.46 -12.66
N ALA A 105 -17.91 5.23 -13.04
CA ALA A 105 -17.77 6.32 -14.00
C ALA A 105 -16.77 7.38 -13.53
N ALA A 106 -16.80 7.73 -12.23
CA ALA A 106 -15.83 8.66 -11.64
C ALA A 106 -14.38 8.13 -11.70
N LEU A 107 -14.17 6.82 -11.48
CA LEU A 107 -12.86 6.18 -11.60
C LEU A 107 -12.37 6.11 -13.05
N ASP A 108 -13.23 5.73 -13.99
CA ASP A 108 -12.91 5.67 -15.42
C ASP A 108 -12.49 7.06 -15.94
N HIS A 109 -13.26 8.10 -15.59
CA HIS A 109 -12.89 9.49 -15.90
C HIS A 109 -11.57 9.89 -15.24
N ALA A 110 -11.37 9.55 -13.96
CA ALA A 110 -10.14 9.89 -13.27
C ALA A 110 -8.90 9.24 -13.91
N ASN A 111 -9.03 7.98 -14.31
CA ASN A 111 -7.98 7.15 -14.89
C ASN A 111 -7.69 7.47 -16.36
N SER A 112 -8.66 8.04 -17.10
CA SER A 112 -8.48 8.44 -18.51
C SER A 112 -7.23 9.31 -18.74
N ARG A 113 -6.83 10.09 -17.73
CA ARG A 113 -5.61 10.93 -17.74
C ARG A 113 -4.30 10.14 -17.86
N TYR A 114 -4.34 8.84 -17.61
CA TYR A 114 -3.16 7.98 -17.54
C TYR A 114 -3.16 6.84 -18.57
N GLU A 115 -4.21 6.69 -19.39
CA GLU A 115 -4.37 5.54 -20.30
C GLU A 115 -3.24 5.37 -21.32
N GLU A 116 -2.61 6.47 -21.74
CA GLU A 116 -1.50 6.46 -22.70
C GLU A 116 -0.12 6.30 -22.01
N LEU A 117 -0.07 6.21 -20.67
CA LEU A 117 1.17 6.19 -19.90
C LEU A 117 1.54 4.78 -19.44
N ASP A 118 2.80 4.40 -19.70
CA ASP A 118 3.35 3.11 -19.27
C ASP A 118 3.25 2.92 -17.74
N GLY A 119 2.63 1.82 -17.31
CA GLY A 119 2.55 1.40 -15.90
C GLY A 119 1.27 1.78 -15.17
N TRP A 120 0.28 2.29 -15.91
CA TRP A 120 -1.11 2.38 -15.47
C TRP A 120 -1.93 1.41 -16.31
N THR A 121 -2.39 0.31 -15.69
CA THR A 121 -3.28 -0.63 -16.38
C THR A 121 -4.72 -0.19 -16.15
N SER A 122 -5.36 0.40 -17.15
CA SER A 122 -6.82 0.55 -17.16
C SER A 122 -7.41 -0.87 -17.16
N ARG A 123 -7.94 -1.34 -16.03
CA ARG A 123 -8.63 -2.63 -15.90
C ARG A 123 -10.03 -2.42 -15.37
#